data_AF-A0A956HJF6-F1
#
_entry.id   AF-A0A956HJF6-F1
#
_cell.length_a   1.000
_cell.length_b   1.000
_cell.length_c   1.000
_cell.angle_alpha   90.00
_cell.angle_beta   90.00
_cell.angle_gamma   90.00
#
_symmetry.space_group_name_H-M   'P 1'
#
loop_
_entity.id
_entity.type
_entity.pdbx_description
1 polymer ?
#
loop_
_entity_poly.entity_id
_entity_poly.type
_entity_poly.pdbx_seq_one_letter_code
_entity_poly.pdbx_strand_id
1 'polypeptide(L)'
;MPDGTVIAESWADLTDGELLAPLLITEHGDEVDVPSVWSNTGPDGFAAADPASCQGWTSKDFMDFGRFGTALYTDARWTDEAIVNPTGCLDESHVYCFEQQ
;
A
#
# COMPACT_ATOMS: atom_id res chain seq x y z
N MET A 1 -3.80 -8.70 14.74
CA MET A 1 -3.10 -7.39 14.65
C MET A 1 -1.87 -7.35 15.55
N PRO A 2 -0.67 -6.96 15.07
CA PRO A 2 0.60 -7.09 15.81
C PRO A 2 0.67 -6.28 17.11
N ASP A 3 0.10 -5.07 17.15
CA ASP A 3 0.13 -4.14 18.29
C ASP A 3 -1.27 -3.75 18.84
N GLY A 4 -2.34 -4.12 18.12
CA GLY A 4 -3.72 -3.81 18.48
C GLY A 4 -4.23 -2.44 18.00
N THR A 5 -3.45 -1.72 17.20
CA THR A 5 -3.87 -0.45 16.60
C THR A 5 -4.96 -0.69 15.56
N VAL A 6 -6.09 0.01 15.70
CA VAL A 6 -7.16 0.00 14.70
C VAL A 6 -6.79 1.01 13.62
N ILE A 7 -6.60 0.53 12.39
CA ILE A 7 -6.26 1.35 11.22
C ILE A 7 -7.49 1.76 10.39
N ALA A 8 -8.56 0.96 10.49
CA ALA A 8 -9.84 1.15 9.85
C ALA A 8 -10.91 0.30 10.57
N GLU A 9 -12.14 0.78 10.69
CA GLU A 9 -13.27 0.07 11.32
C GLU A 9 -13.94 -0.92 10.35
N SER A 10 -13.73 -0.77 9.04
CA SER A 10 -14.32 -1.63 8.03
C SER A 10 -13.57 -1.63 6.70
N TRP A 11 -13.94 -2.54 5.78
CA TRP A 11 -13.44 -2.48 4.40
C TRP A 11 -13.82 -1.18 3.68
N ALA A 12 -14.98 -0.61 4.01
CA ALA A 12 -15.39 0.68 3.45
C ALA A 12 -14.48 1.80 3.96
N ASP A 13 -14.21 1.81 5.26
CA ASP A 13 -13.30 2.76 5.91
C ASP A 13 -11.86 2.64 5.36
N LEU A 14 -11.36 1.41 5.14
CA LEU A 14 -10.04 1.18 4.52
C LEU A 14 -9.88 1.83 3.13
N THR A 15 -10.99 2.06 2.41
CA THR A 15 -10.99 2.47 0.99
C THR A 15 -11.71 3.81 0.75
N ASP A 16 -12.12 4.52 1.80
CA ASP A 16 -12.82 5.81 1.65
C ASP A 16 -11.89 7.02 1.45
N GLY A 17 -10.58 6.77 1.55
CA GLY A 17 -9.52 7.76 1.37
C GLY A 17 -8.93 8.28 2.68
N GLU A 18 -9.35 7.76 3.84
CA GLU A 18 -8.81 8.09 5.15
C GLU A 18 -8.53 6.81 5.98
N LEU A 19 -7.44 6.81 6.75
CA LEU A 19 -7.12 5.78 7.74
C LEU A 19 -7.15 6.40 9.13
N LEU A 20 -7.50 5.59 10.13
CA LEU A 20 -7.48 6.02 11.53
C LEU A 20 -6.05 6.15 12.09
N ALA A 21 -5.11 5.41 11.51
CA ALA A 21 -3.71 5.38 11.93
C ALA A 21 -2.78 4.97 10.76
N PRO A 22 -1.50 5.39 10.78
CA PRO A 22 -0.52 4.98 9.79
C PRO A 22 -0.11 3.50 9.96
N LEU A 23 0.44 2.90 8.91
CA LEU A 23 0.73 1.46 8.81
C LEU A 23 2.20 1.13 9.16
N LEU A 24 2.69 1.60 10.30
CA LEU A 24 4.13 1.60 10.58
C LEU A 24 4.68 0.32 11.20
N ILE A 25 3.85 -0.70 11.42
CA ILE A 25 4.22 -1.91 12.14
C ILE A 25 4.15 -3.13 11.21
N THR A 26 5.22 -3.90 11.19
CA THR A 26 5.34 -5.17 10.45
C THR A 26 4.61 -6.32 11.14
N GLU A 27 4.50 -7.48 10.51
CA GLU A 27 3.89 -8.68 11.09
C GLU A 27 4.64 -9.21 12.32
N HIS A 28 5.89 -8.82 12.50
CA HIS A 28 6.72 -9.16 13.65
C HIS A 28 6.61 -8.16 14.82
N GLY A 29 5.89 -7.04 14.62
CA GLY A 29 5.76 -5.98 15.62
C GLY A 29 6.89 -4.94 15.58
N ASP A 30 7.79 -5.01 14.60
CA ASP A 30 8.86 -4.03 14.39
C ASP A 30 8.36 -2.85 13.53
N GLU A 31 9.01 -1.68 13.67
CA GLU A 31 8.76 -0.55 12.77
C GLU A 31 9.20 -0.86 11.33
N VAL A 32 8.48 -0.33 10.33
CA VAL A 32 8.85 -0.44 8.91
C VAL A 32 10.19 0.26 8.63
N ASP A 33 11.05 -0.37 7.83
CA ASP A 33 12.35 0.15 7.44
C ASP A 33 12.26 1.08 6.22
N VAL A 34 11.32 0.80 5.32
CA VAL A 34 10.94 1.68 4.21
C VAL A 34 9.43 1.93 4.26
N PRO A 35 8.94 3.16 4.06
CA PRO A 35 7.51 3.42 4.16
C PRO A 35 6.74 3.06 2.88
N SER A 36 7.39 2.57 1.82
CA SER A 36 6.76 2.31 0.53
C SER A 36 5.89 1.04 0.57
N VAL A 37 4.72 1.11 -0.07
CA VAL A 37 3.70 0.06 -0.02
C VAL A 37 3.21 -0.29 -1.40
N TRP A 38 3.43 -1.53 -1.86
CA TRP A 38 2.83 -2.02 -3.08
C TRP A 38 1.31 -2.17 -2.92
N SER A 39 0.53 -1.47 -3.75
CA SER A 39 -0.93 -1.45 -3.67
C SER A 39 -1.61 -1.92 -4.96
N ASN A 40 -1.11 -1.47 -6.13
CA ASN A 40 -1.81 -1.55 -7.42
C ASN A 40 -3.27 -1.02 -7.35
N THR A 41 -3.57 -0.12 -6.42
CA THR A 41 -4.91 0.45 -6.27
C THR A 41 -4.88 1.97 -6.42
N GLY A 42 -5.99 2.54 -6.85
CA GLY A 42 -6.25 3.96 -6.67
C GLY A 42 -6.66 4.29 -5.22
N PRO A 43 -6.88 5.58 -4.94
CA PRO A 43 -7.40 6.04 -3.64
C PRO A 43 -8.74 5.42 -3.22
N ASP A 44 -9.52 5.00 -4.20
CA ASP A 44 -10.86 4.41 -4.05
C ASP A 44 -10.85 2.88 -3.88
N GLY A 45 -9.65 2.30 -3.72
CA GLY A 45 -9.47 0.86 -3.53
C GLY A 45 -9.66 0.02 -4.80
N PHE A 46 -10.00 0.62 -5.95
CA PHE A 46 -10.09 -0.11 -7.21
C PHE A 46 -8.70 -0.36 -7.78
N ALA A 47 -8.54 -1.53 -8.41
CA ALA A 47 -7.30 -1.85 -9.11
C ALA A 47 -7.01 -0.79 -10.17
N ALA A 48 -5.80 -0.27 -10.17
CA ALA A 48 -5.35 0.60 -11.23
C ALA A 48 -5.29 -0.17 -12.55
N ALA A 49 -5.55 0.51 -13.67
CA ALA A 49 -5.41 -0.10 -14.98
C ALA A 49 -3.94 -0.54 -15.20
N ASP A 50 -3.75 -1.74 -15.76
CA ASP A 50 -2.42 -2.23 -16.16
C ASP A 50 -1.73 -1.20 -17.06
N PRO A 51 -0.41 -0.97 -16.90
CA PRO A 51 0.59 -1.83 -16.26
C PRO A 51 1.00 -1.37 -14.85
N ALA A 52 0.08 -1.23 -13.90
CA ALA A 52 0.36 -0.75 -12.54
C ALA A 52 0.63 -1.86 -11.50
N SER A 53 0.74 -3.11 -11.97
CA SER A 53 0.76 -4.32 -11.15
C SER A 53 2.09 -5.08 -11.21
N CYS A 54 3.15 -4.53 -11.79
CA CYS A 54 4.40 -5.28 -12.02
C CYS A 54 4.19 -6.61 -12.76
N GLN A 55 3.42 -6.55 -13.86
CA GLN A 55 3.01 -7.73 -14.66
C GLN A 55 2.28 -8.77 -13.79
N GLY A 56 1.32 -8.33 -12.96
CA GLY A 56 0.62 -9.21 -12.03
C GLY A 56 1.53 -9.78 -10.94
N TRP A 57 2.43 -8.96 -10.40
CA TRP A 57 3.38 -9.29 -9.35
C TRP A 57 4.38 -10.39 -9.75
N THR A 58 4.75 -10.44 -11.03
CA THR A 58 5.71 -11.43 -11.57
C THR A 58 7.01 -10.82 -12.07
N SER A 59 7.05 -9.49 -12.23
CA SER A 59 8.24 -8.78 -12.68
C SER A 59 8.99 -8.09 -11.54
N LYS A 60 10.30 -8.02 -11.71
CA LYS A 60 11.23 -7.18 -10.94
C LYS A 60 12.09 -6.31 -11.86
N ASP A 61 11.67 -6.15 -13.11
CA ASP A 61 12.36 -5.34 -14.09
C ASP A 61 12.12 -3.86 -13.78
N PHE A 62 13.18 -3.05 -13.87
CA PHE A 62 13.06 -1.60 -13.67
C PHE A 62 12.28 -0.91 -14.80
N MET A 63 12.10 -1.59 -15.94
CA MET A 63 11.29 -1.14 -17.08
C MET A 63 9.82 -1.56 -16.99
N ASP A 64 9.47 -2.46 -16.07
CA ASP A 64 8.08 -2.72 -15.71
C ASP A 64 7.69 -1.81 -14.56
N PHE A 65 6.40 -1.49 -14.49
CA PHE A 65 5.90 -0.47 -13.59
C PHE A 65 4.87 -1.01 -12.60
N GLY A 66 4.84 -0.39 -11.43
CA GLY A 66 3.89 -0.66 -10.36
C GLY A 66 3.36 0.62 -9.73
N ARG A 67 2.24 0.50 -9.03
CA ARG A 67 1.71 1.56 -8.16
C ARG A 67 1.91 1.22 -6.69
N PHE A 68 2.30 2.25 -5.95
CA PHE A 68 2.54 2.17 -4.53
C PHE A 68 1.96 3.39 -3.83
N GLY A 69 1.74 3.24 -2.54
CA GLY A 69 1.53 4.36 -1.63
C GLY A 69 2.59 4.34 -0.54
N THR A 70 2.27 5.00 0.57
CA THR A 70 3.19 5.16 1.69
C THR A 70 2.49 4.95 3.03
N ALA A 71 3.05 4.07 3.84
CA ALA A 71 2.59 3.69 5.17
C ALA A 71 2.58 4.86 6.18
N LEU A 72 3.31 5.95 5.90
CA LEU A 72 3.34 7.16 6.74
C LEU A 72 2.09 8.03 6.63
N TYR A 73 1.31 7.88 5.56
CA TYR A 73 0.12 8.70 5.34
C TYR A 73 -1.14 7.94 5.72
N THR A 74 -2.09 8.70 6.24
CA THR A 74 -3.43 8.23 6.63
C THR A 74 -4.49 8.78 5.69
N ASP A 75 -4.10 9.29 4.53
CA ASP A 75 -5.03 9.71 3.48
C ASP A 75 -4.81 8.84 2.23
N ALA A 76 -5.47 9.18 1.13
CA ALA A 76 -5.36 8.53 -0.18
C ALA A 76 -3.93 8.16 -0.63
N ARG A 77 -2.90 8.85 -0.14
CA ARG A 77 -1.50 8.56 -0.49
C ARG A 77 -1.00 7.25 0.11
N TRP A 78 -1.73 6.63 1.05
CA TRP A 78 -1.38 5.31 1.57
C TRP A 78 -1.48 4.21 0.49
N THR A 79 -2.37 4.36 -0.50
CA THR A 79 -2.46 3.48 -1.67
C THR A 79 -1.89 4.08 -2.95
N ASP A 80 -2.01 5.39 -3.18
CA ASP A 80 -1.63 6.02 -4.45
C ASP A 80 -0.89 7.35 -4.23
N GLU A 81 0.46 7.29 -4.15
CA GLU A 81 1.29 8.50 -4.06
C GLU A 81 1.61 9.05 -5.46
N ALA A 82 0.82 10.04 -5.88
CA ALA A 82 0.87 10.61 -7.22
C ALA A 82 2.23 11.22 -7.62
N ILE A 83 3.08 11.60 -6.66
CA ILE A 83 4.40 12.20 -6.96
C ILE A 83 5.39 11.16 -7.52
N VAL A 84 5.26 9.92 -7.08
CA VAL A 84 6.24 8.86 -7.34
C VAL A 84 5.66 7.73 -8.20
N ASN A 85 4.34 7.70 -8.39
CA ASN A 85 3.66 6.72 -9.24
C ASN A 85 3.70 7.08 -10.75
N PRO A 86 3.90 6.07 -11.62
CA PRO A 86 4.32 4.71 -11.31
C PRO A 86 5.84 4.61 -11.06
N THR A 87 6.30 3.62 -10.29
CA THR A 87 7.73 3.30 -10.11
C THR A 87 8.09 1.97 -10.72
N GLY A 88 9.40 1.75 -10.91
CA GLY A 88 9.95 0.51 -11.44
C GLY A 88 9.76 -0.65 -10.46
N CYS A 89 9.51 -1.85 -10.96
CA CYS A 89 9.25 -3.04 -10.16
C CYS A 89 10.47 -3.61 -9.42
N LEU A 90 11.63 -2.95 -9.55
CA LEU A 90 12.85 -3.35 -8.86
C LEU A 90 12.84 -2.90 -7.38
N ASP A 91 12.02 -1.91 -7.02
CA ASP A 91 12.00 -1.33 -5.67
C ASP A 91 11.41 -2.31 -4.64
N GLU A 92 12.10 -2.45 -3.50
CA GLU A 92 11.59 -3.18 -2.34
C GLU A 92 10.52 -2.33 -1.63
N SER A 93 9.36 -2.90 -1.34
CA SER A 93 8.24 -2.23 -0.68
C SER A 93 7.38 -3.26 0.07
N HIS A 94 6.66 -2.81 1.09
CA HIS A 94 5.80 -3.67 1.89
C HIS A 94 4.52 -4.07 1.14
N VAL A 95 3.96 -5.21 1.54
CA VAL A 95 2.60 -5.65 1.19
C VAL A 95 1.88 -5.93 2.50
N TYR A 96 0.65 -5.43 2.65
CA TYR A 96 -0.13 -5.59 3.87
C TYR A 96 -1.22 -6.65 3.72
N CYS A 97 -1.43 -7.40 4.79
CA CYS A 97 -2.54 -8.33 4.95
C CYS A 97 -3.53 -7.73 5.95
N PHE A 98 -4.79 -7.61 5.55
CA PHE A 98 -5.85 -7.01 6.37
C PHE A 98 -6.87 -8.07 6.80
N GLU A 99 -7.46 -7.87 7.98
CA GLU A 99 -8.57 -8.68 8.50
C GLU A 99 -9.70 -7.75 9.00
N GLN A 100 -10.95 -8.12 8.72
CA GLN A 100 -12.13 -7.50 9.32
C GLN A 100 -12.81 -8.55 10.20
N GLN A 101 -13.21 -8.17 11.43
CA GLN A 101 -13.89 -9.03 12.38
C GLN A 101 -15.40 -9.10 12.15
#